data_AF-A0A9E0IQF9-F1
#
_entry.id   AF-A0A9E0IQF9-F1
#
_cell.length_a   1.000
_cell.length_b   1.000
_cell.length_c   1.000
_cell.angle_alpha   90.00
_cell.angle_beta   90.00
_cell.angle_gamma   90.00
#
_symmetry.space_group_name_H-M   'P 1'
#
loop_
_entity.id
_entity.type
_entity.pdbx_description
1 polymer ?
#
loop_
_entity_poly.entity_id
_entity_poly.type
_entity_poly.pdbx_seq_one_letter_code
_entity_poly.pdbx_strand_id
1 'polypeptide(L)'
;MRRSTSGVVLGGVLVCLVARPGRARAEAEPGQVLTIGEVMPVRLDAHGRSFSQQVADQLTALGAEFDRHLATLSRSTLGLRIDGRRRRARVHVVAGDHATFGLTVDGDIQFRAGAAEVAARLDLTLAGRQLSLDVPRLDLVPRSWDGERYLEVRLPLLRGTF
;
A
#
# COMPACT_ATOMS: atom_id res chain seq x y z
N MET A 1 42.95 -24.88 14.16
CA MET A 1 42.36 -24.02 13.12
C MET A 1 41.46 -24.85 12.22
N ARG A 2 40.12 -24.74 12.35
CA ARG A 2 39.16 -24.90 11.25
C ARG A 2 37.80 -24.42 11.73
N ARG A 3 37.18 -23.58 10.89
CA ARG A 3 36.12 -22.63 11.20
C ARG A 3 34.77 -23.34 11.38
N SER A 4 34.03 -22.90 12.39
CA SER A 4 32.60 -23.12 12.59
C SER A 4 31.82 -22.30 11.56
N THR A 5 30.89 -22.93 10.84
CA THR A 5 29.98 -22.28 9.90
C THR A 5 28.59 -22.23 10.55
N SER A 6 28.31 -21.16 11.28
CA SER A 6 26.96 -20.88 11.78
C SER A 6 26.15 -20.24 10.67
N GLY A 7 25.24 -21.01 10.05
CA GLY A 7 24.20 -20.48 9.18
C GLY A 7 23.09 -19.87 10.03
N VAL A 8 22.94 -18.54 9.99
CA VAL A 8 21.81 -17.84 10.59
C VAL A 8 20.72 -17.72 9.53
N VAL A 9 19.65 -18.49 9.69
CA VAL A 9 18.42 -18.35 8.91
C VAL A 9 17.53 -17.35 9.65
N LEU A 10 17.56 -16.09 9.23
CA LEU A 10 16.64 -15.06 9.70
C LEU A 10 15.33 -15.17 8.90
N GLY A 11 14.36 -15.84 9.51
CA GLY A 11 12.98 -15.89 9.04
C GLY A 11 12.37 -14.48 9.08
N GLY A 12 12.06 -13.93 7.92
CA GLY A 12 11.32 -12.68 7.78
C GLY A 12 9.85 -12.91 8.16
N VAL A 13 9.38 -12.19 9.17
CA VAL A 13 7.96 -12.15 9.53
C VAL A 13 7.25 -11.18 8.58
N LEU A 14 6.44 -11.73 7.68
CA LEU A 14 5.51 -10.99 6.84
C LEU A 14 4.27 -10.65 7.70
N VAL A 15 4.08 -9.36 8.01
CA VAL A 15 2.88 -8.89 8.72
C VAL A 15 1.74 -8.76 7.69
N CYS A 16 0.90 -9.79 7.60
CA CYS A 16 -0.36 -9.72 6.87
C CYS A 16 -1.38 -8.95 7.70
N LEU A 17 -1.76 -7.75 7.23
CA LEU A 17 -2.85 -6.97 7.80
C LEU A 17 -4.19 -7.61 7.37
N VAL A 18 -4.73 -8.50 8.20
CA VAL A 18 -6.03 -9.15 7.94
C VAL A 18 -7.15 -8.16 8.28
N ALA A 19 -7.80 -7.62 7.25
CA ALA A 19 -9.02 -6.82 7.43
C ALA A 19 -10.19 -7.76 7.79
N ARG A 20 -10.73 -7.63 9.01
CA ARG A 20 -11.95 -8.35 9.44
C ARG A 20 -13.16 -7.90 8.61
N PRO A 21 -13.94 -8.82 8.01
CA PRO A 21 -15.16 -8.45 7.30
C PRO A 21 -16.31 -8.13 8.27
N GLY A 22 -16.91 -6.95 8.09
CA GLY A 22 -18.25 -6.67 8.60
C GLY A 22 -19.28 -7.43 7.76
N ARG A 23 -20.14 -8.21 8.41
CA ARG A 23 -21.21 -8.98 7.76
C ARG A 23 -22.22 -8.05 7.09
N ALA A 24 -22.22 -7.98 5.78
CA ALA A 24 -23.38 -7.55 5.00
C ALA A 24 -23.89 -8.75 4.21
N ARG A 25 -25.04 -9.28 4.65
CA ARG A 25 -25.81 -10.31 3.97
C ARG A 25 -26.57 -9.64 2.83
N ALA A 26 -26.28 -10.02 1.59
CA ALA A 26 -27.13 -9.72 0.45
C ALA A 26 -27.20 -10.97 -0.43
N GLU A 27 -28.38 -11.58 -0.40
CA GLU A 27 -28.79 -12.68 -1.28
C GLU A 27 -28.74 -12.23 -2.75
N ALA A 28 -28.28 -13.14 -3.61
CA ALA A 28 -28.17 -12.95 -5.04
C ALA A 28 -29.46 -13.37 -5.76
N GLU A 29 -29.84 -12.63 -6.81
CA GLU A 29 -30.63 -13.17 -7.92
C GLU A 29 -29.87 -12.94 -9.24
N PRO A 30 -29.84 -13.92 -10.17
CA PRO A 30 -29.06 -13.84 -11.40
C PRO A 30 -29.92 -13.38 -12.58
N GLY A 31 -29.40 -12.44 -13.38
CA GLY A 31 -29.86 -12.22 -14.74
C GLY A 31 -30.18 -10.77 -15.08
N GLN A 32 -29.15 -10.04 -15.54
CA GLN A 32 -29.32 -8.99 -16.54
C GLN A 32 -27.95 -8.61 -17.11
N VAL A 33 -27.71 -9.01 -18.36
CA VAL A 33 -26.62 -8.48 -19.18
C VAL A 33 -27.04 -7.07 -19.60
N LEU A 34 -26.59 -6.06 -18.85
CA LEU A 34 -26.75 -4.65 -19.22
C LEU A 34 -25.67 -4.28 -20.25
N THR A 35 -26.11 -4.05 -21.49
CA THR A 35 -25.35 -3.37 -22.53
C THR A 35 -24.86 -2.00 -22.02
N ILE A 36 -23.55 -1.87 -21.84
CA ILE A 36 -22.88 -0.61 -21.47
C ILE A 36 -22.79 0.26 -22.72
N GLY A 37 -23.80 1.09 -22.96
CA GLY A 37 -23.84 2.06 -24.06
C GLY A 37 -24.35 3.44 -23.65
N GLU A 38 -24.57 3.69 -22.36
CA GLU A 38 -25.07 4.97 -21.87
C GLU A 38 -23.93 5.75 -21.22
N VAL A 39 -23.44 6.77 -21.91
CA VAL A 39 -22.49 7.75 -21.37
C VAL A 39 -23.22 8.52 -20.26
N MET A 40 -23.10 8.04 -19.02
CA MET A 40 -23.65 8.70 -17.85
C MET A 40 -23.17 10.17 -17.81
N PRO A 41 -24.08 11.16 -17.72
CA PRO A 41 -23.70 12.55 -17.60
C PRO A 41 -22.89 12.73 -16.31
N VAL A 42 -21.70 13.30 -16.45
CA VAL A 42 -20.83 13.63 -15.31
C VAL A 42 -21.58 14.66 -14.45
N ARG A 43 -22.06 14.24 -13.27
CA ARG A 43 -22.65 15.17 -12.30
C ARG A 43 -21.53 16.09 -11.78
N LEU A 44 -21.66 17.37 -12.09
CA LEU A 44 -20.79 18.43 -11.61
C LEU A 44 -21.40 19.06 -10.35
N ASP A 45 -20.59 19.48 -9.39
CA ASP A 45 -21.06 20.34 -8.29
C ASP A 45 -21.28 21.79 -8.77
N ALA A 46 -21.72 22.65 -7.84
CA ALA A 46 -21.87 24.10 -8.06
C ALA A 46 -20.57 24.80 -8.52
N HIS A 47 -19.42 24.13 -8.46
CA HIS A 47 -18.11 24.65 -8.85
C HIS A 47 -17.57 23.96 -10.12
N GLY A 48 -18.40 23.19 -10.84
CA GLY A 48 -17.99 22.51 -12.07
C GLY A 48 -17.06 21.33 -11.87
N ARG A 49 -16.95 20.78 -10.65
CA ARG A 49 -16.09 19.63 -10.34
C ARG A 49 -16.87 18.33 -10.49
N SER A 50 -16.28 17.37 -11.19
CA SER A 50 -16.82 16.01 -11.27
C SER A 50 -16.83 15.35 -9.88
N PHE A 51 -17.78 14.44 -9.66
CA PHE A 51 -17.83 13.63 -8.44
C PHE A 51 -16.49 12.92 -8.15
N SER A 52 -15.83 12.38 -9.17
CA SER A 52 -14.52 11.72 -9.00
C SER A 52 -13.43 12.67 -8.49
N GLN A 53 -13.45 13.94 -8.91
CA GLN A 53 -12.52 14.95 -8.40
C GLN A 53 -12.83 15.30 -6.94
N GLN A 54 -14.10 15.39 -6.57
CA GLN A 54 -14.51 15.65 -5.19
C GLN A 54 -14.07 14.51 -4.26
N VAL A 55 -14.24 13.26 -4.68
CA VAL A 55 -13.75 12.08 -3.94
C VAL A 55 -12.23 12.11 -3.81
N ALA A 56 -11.50 12.43 -4.88
CA ALA A 56 -10.04 12.53 -4.84
C ALA A 56 -9.55 13.62 -3.86
N ASP A 57 -10.24 14.76 -3.82
CA ASP A 57 -9.96 15.86 -2.90
C ASP A 57 -10.22 15.44 -1.44
N GLN A 58 -11.35 14.79 -1.18
CA GLN A 58 -11.71 14.27 0.15
C GLN A 58 -10.70 13.23 0.63
N LEU A 59 -10.29 12.29 -0.22
CA LEU A 59 -9.26 11.30 0.12
C LEU A 59 -7.92 11.95 0.44
N THR A 60 -7.55 13.01 -0.29
CA THR A 60 -6.31 13.75 -0.03
C THR A 60 -6.38 14.48 1.30
N ALA A 61 -7.49 15.17 1.59
CA ALA A 61 -7.70 15.86 2.87
C ALA A 61 -7.69 14.89 4.05
N LEU A 62 -8.41 13.77 3.93
CA LEU A 62 -8.45 12.70 4.92
C LEU A 62 -7.04 12.10 5.14
N GLY A 63 -6.29 11.87 4.06
CA GLY A 63 -4.90 11.42 4.15
C GLY A 63 -4.01 12.38 4.95
N ALA A 64 -4.12 13.68 4.70
CA ALA A 64 -3.37 14.70 5.44
C ALA A 64 -3.79 14.81 6.92
N GLU A 65 -5.03 14.49 7.24
CA GLU A 65 -5.49 14.40 8.63
C GLU A 65 -4.95 13.16 9.33
N PHE A 66 -5.03 11.99 8.67
CA PHE A 66 -4.43 10.76 9.18
C PHE A 66 -2.93 10.88 9.42
N ASP A 67 -2.19 11.50 8.49
CA ASP A 67 -0.75 11.72 8.64
C ASP A 67 -0.42 12.49 9.94
N ARG A 68 -1.14 13.58 10.20
CA ARG A 68 -0.96 14.40 11.42
C ARG A 68 -1.28 13.61 12.68
N HIS A 69 -2.38 12.86 12.68
CA HIS A 69 -2.76 12.03 13.82
C HIS A 69 -1.75 10.90 14.07
N LEU A 70 -1.29 10.23 13.01
CA LEU A 70 -0.29 9.17 13.09
C LEU A 70 1.05 9.72 13.57
N ALA A 71 1.51 10.86 13.05
CA ALA A 71 2.73 11.50 13.52
C ALA A 71 2.64 11.85 15.02
N THR A 72 1.47 12.31 15.48
CA THR A 72 1.25 12.64 16.90
C THR A 72 1.28 11.39 17.79
N LEU A 73 0.53 10.35 17.42
CA LEU A 73 0.42 9.11 18.20
C LEU A 73 1.72 8.29 18.20
N SER A 74 2.45 8.34 17.08
CA SER A 74 3.68 7.58 16.87
C SER A 74 4.94 8.34 17.28
N ARG A 75 4.82 9.58 17.79
CA ARG A 75 5.97 10.48 18.01
C ARG A 75 6.86 10.62 16.76
N SER A 76 6.21 10.75 15.60
CA SER A 76 6.83 10.84 14.27
C SER A 76 7.59 9.59 13.81
N THR A 77 7.33 8.42 14.40
CA THR A 77 7.88 7.13 13.93
C THR A 77 7.12 6.57 12.73
N LEU A 78 5.89 7.02 12.50
CA LEU A 78 5.06 6.60 11.37
C LEU A 78 4.49 7.81 10.63
N GLY A 79 4.73 7.86 9.33
CA GLY A 79 4.15 8.80 8.38
C GLY A 79 3.36 8.07 7.30
N LEU A 80 2.20 8.62 6.94
CA LEU A 80 1.36 8.10 5.86
C LEU A 80 0.78 9.27 5.08
N ARG A 81 1.22 9.43 3.83
CA ARG A 81 0.72 10.48 2.95
C ARG A 81 -0.09 9.87 1.81
N ILE A 82 -1.33 10.33 1.63
CA ILE A 82 -2.20 9.91 0.52
C ILE A 82 -2.51 11.13 -0.35
N ASP A 83 -2.28 11.00 -1.65
CA ASP A 83 -2.64 11.97 -2.68
C ASP A 83 -3.64 11.31 -3.64
N GLY A 84 -4.92 11.61 -3.42
CA GLY A 84 -6.03 11.04 -4.21
C GLY A 84 -6.02 11.53 -5.66
N ARG A 85 -5.53 12.75 -5.93
CA ARG A 85 -5.43 13.30 -7.29
C ARG A 85 -4.37 12.57 -8.10
N ARG A 86 -3.20 12.34 -7.50
CA ARG A 86 -2.09 11.60 -8.12
C ARG A 86 -2.25 10.08 -7.99
N ARG A 87 -3.29 9.62 -7.29
CA ARG A 87 -3.53 8.20 -6.99
C ARG A 87 -2.28 7.54 -6.40
N ARG A 88 -1.66 8.19 -5.42
CA ARG A 88 -0.39 7.77 -4.84
C ARG A 88 -0.46 7.81 -3.33
N ALA A 89 0.14 6.83 -2.67
CA ALA A 89 0.37 6.85 -1.23
C ALA A 89 1.85 6.66 -0.95
N ARG A 90 2.34 7.28 0.12
CA ARG A 90 3.69 7.08 0.64
C ARG A 90 3.61 6.71 2.11
N VAL A 91 4.43 5.75 2.51
CA VAL A 91 4.54 5.28 3.88
C VAL A 91 5.99 5.50 4.30
N HIS A 92 6.17 6.00 5.51
CA HIS A 92 7.48 6.12 6.13
C HIS A 92 7.37 5.56 7.55
N VAL A 93 8.25 4.62 7.90
CA VAL A 93 8.32 4.06 9.25
C VAL A 93 9.76 4.15 9.71
N VAL A 94 9.97 4.67 10.92
CA VAL A 94 11.27 4.73 11.58
C VAL A 94 11.11 4.15 12.97
N ALA A 95 11.95 3.18 13.33
CA ALA A 95 11.96 2.58 14.65
C ALA A 95 13.40 2.49 15.18
N GLY A 96 13.58 2.68 16.49
CA GLY A 96 14.86 2.54 17.15
C GLY A 96 15.78 3.75 17.03
N ASP A 97 17.08 3.54 17.27
CA ASP A 97 18.13 4.55 17.21
C ASP A 97 19.30 4.08 16.32
N HIS A 98 19.96 5.01 15.62
CA HIS A 98 21.03 4.65 14.69
C HIS A 98 22.34 4.19 15.35
N ALA A 99 22.53 4.43 16.65
CA ALA A 99 23.72 4.01 17.38
C ALA A 99 23.66 2.52 17.80
N THR A 100 22.48 2.01 18.18
CA THR A 100 22.30 0.62 18.64
C THR A 100 21.59 -0.23 17.60
N PHE A 101 20.32 0.06 17.31
CA PHE A 101 19.48 -0.64 16.36
C PHE A 101 18.43 0.32 15.81
N GLY A 102 18.41 0.49 14.49
CA GLY A 102 17.46 1.33 13.78
C GLY A 102 16.87 0.60 12.59
N LEU A 103 15.59 0.83 12.31
CA LEU A 103 14.91 0.35 11.11
C LEU A 103 14.17 1.52 10.48
N THR A 104 14.42 1.77 9.20
CA THR A 104 13.65 2.69 8.38
C THR A 104 13.01 1.92 7.23
N VAL A 105 11.73 2.14 6.99
CA VAL A 105 10.99 1.59 5.86
C VAL A 105 10.34 2.75 5.11
N ASP A 106 10.74 2.92 3.87
CA ASP A 106 10.17 3.88 2.94
C ASP A 106 9.38 3.14 1.87
N GLY A 107 8.10 3.43 1.75
CA GLY A 107 7.19 2.82 0.80
C GLY A 107 6.55 3.86 -0.12
N ASP A 108 6.44 3.52 -1.39
CA ASP A 108 5.75 4.31 -2.41
C ASP A 108 4.77 3.44 -3.17
N ILE A 109 3.51 3.83 -3.18
CA ILE A 109 2.39 3.05 -3.70
C ILE A 109 1.70 3.88 -4.76
N GLN A 110 1.69 3.41 -6.00
CA GLN A 110 0.98 4.03 -7.11
C GLN A 110 -0.24 3.18 -7.47
N PHE A 111 -1.44 3.72 -7.24
CA PHE A 111 -2.68 3.05 -7.61
C PHE A 111 -2.94 3.21 -9.12
N ARG A 112 -3.22 2.09 -9.77
CA ARG A 112 -3.64 1.98 -11.18
C ARG A 112 -5.01 1.29 -11.24
N ALA A 113 -5.66 1.28 -12.39
CA ALA A 113 -6.99 0.68 -12.52
C ALA A 113 -6.96 -0.81 -12.12
N GLY A 114 -7.51 -1.13 -10.94
CA GLY A 114 -7.59 -2.50 -10.42
C GLY A 114 -6.30 -3.08 -9.82
N ALA A 115 -5.24 -2.29 -9.62
CA ALA A 115 -3.99 -2.75 -9.01
C ALA A 115 -3.23 -1.61 -8.31
N ALA A 116 -2.24 -1.93 -7.48
CA ALA A 116 -1.31 -0.96 -6.92
C ALA A 116 0.14 -1.40 -7.17
N GLU A 117 0.95 -0.56 -7.81
CA GLU A 117 2.40 -0.79 -7.95
C GLU A 117 3.07 -0.25 -6.68
N VAL A 118 3.85 -1.09 -6.00
CA VAL A 118 4.56 -0.76 -4.76
C VAL A 118 6.06 -0.82 -4.99
N ALA A 119 6.77 0.22 -4.57
CA ALA A 119 8.21 0.22 -4.41
C ALA A 119 8.51 0.47 -2.93
N ALA A 120 9.51 -0.21 -2.38
CA ALA A 120 9.92 0.02 -1.00
C ALA A 120 11.43 -0.06 -0.83
N ARG A 121 11.94 0.64 0.18
CA ARG A 121 13.32 0.57 0.64
C ARG A 121 13.31 0.30 2.14
N LEU A 122 14.18 -0.59 2.59
CA LEU A 122 14.40 -0.87 4.00
C LEU A 122 15.85 -0.53 4.34
N ASP A 123 16.05 0.33 5.34
CA ASP A 123 17.36 0.61 5.90
C ASP A 123 17.42 0.03 7.32
N LEU A 124 18.34 -0.90 7.55
CA LEU A 124 18.63 -1.47 8.85
C LEU A 124 19.95 -0.87 9.35
N THR A 125 19.94 -0.31 10.56
CA THR A 125 21.14 0.14 11.26
C THR A 125 21.39 -0.76 12.46
N LEU A 126 22.63 -1.23 12.63
CA LEU A 126 23.06 -2.03 13.78
C LEU A 126 24.47 -1.64 14.19
N ALA A 127 24.64 -1.20 15.43
CA ALA A 127 25.93 -0.76 15.98
C ALA A 127 26.66 0.23 15.07
N GLY A 128 25.95 1.23 14.56
CA GLY A 128 26.46 2.24 13.63
C GLY A 128 26.74 1.76 12.20
N ARG A 129 26.48 0.49 11.87
CA ARG A 129 26.57 -0.02 10.49
C ARG A 129 25.20 0.01 9.83
N GLN A 130 25.14 0.38 8.55
CA GLN A 130 23.91 0.46 7.79
C GLN A 130 23.87 -0.59 6.68
N LEU A 131 22.73 -1.25 6.55
CA LEU A 131 22.37 -2.14 5.45
C LEU A 131 21.11 -1.58 4.78
N SER A 132 21.19 -1.34 3.47
CA SER A 132 20.05 -0.88 2.67
C SER A 132 19.59 -1.98 1.73
N LEU A 133 18.29 -2.24 1.71
CA LEU A 133 17.63 -3.20 0.83
C LEU A 133 16.54 -2.50 0.03
N ASP A 134 16.75 -2.39 -1.27
CA ASP A 134 15.72 -1.95 -2.20
C ASP A 134 14.84 -3.14 -2.60
N VAL A 135 13.54 -3.03 -2.36
CA VAL A 135 12.55 -4.03 -2.75
C VAL A 135 12.19 -3.79 -4.22
N PRO A 136 12.23 -4.83 -5.07
CA PRO A 136 11.80 -4.70 -6.46
C PRO A 136 10.34 -4.25 -6.51
N ARG A 137 9.99 -3.48 -7.55
CA ARG A 137 8.61 -3.04 -7.73
C ARG A 137 7.70 -4.25 -7.86
N LEU A 138 6.60 -4.27 -7.12
CA LEU A 138 5.64 -5.36 -7.08
C LEU A 138 4.23 -4.83 -7.29
N ASP A 139 3.39 -5.58 -7.99
CA ASP A 139 1.99 -5.22 -8.20
C ASP A 139 1.11 -5.96 -7.17
N LEU A 140 0.27 -5.21 -6.46
CA LEU A 140 -0.75 -5.72 -5.56
C LEU A 140 -2.09 -5.70 -6.29
N VAL A 141 -2.67 -6.88 -6.49
CA VAL A 141 -3.96 -7.03 -7.18
C VAL A 141 -5.00 -7.53 -6.19
N PRO A 142 -6.09 -6.78 -5.92
CA PRO A 142 -7.18 -7.26 -5.10
C PRO A 142 -7.88 -8.43 -5.80
N ARG A 143 -8.06 -9.52 -5.06
CA ARG A 143 -8.75 -10.72 -5.52
C ARG A 143 -9.79 -11.14 -4.49
N SER A 144 -10.75 -11.94 -4.96
CA SER A 144 -11.73 -12.58 -4.11
C SER A 144 -11.84 -14.05 -4.48
N TRP A 145 -11.86 -14.91 -3.47
CA TRP A 145 -12.10 -16.35 -3.62
C TRP A 145 -12.98 -16.81 -2.48
N ASP A 146 -14.07 -17.51 -2.79
CA ASP A 146 -15.00 -18.05 -1.78
C ASP A 146 -15.50 -17.01 -0.76
N GLY A 147 -15.83 -15.81 -1.24
CA GLY A 147 -16.25 -14.68 -0.39
C GLY A 147 -15.12 -14.00 0.40
N GLU A 148 -13.92 -14.57 0.44
CA GLU A 148 -12.75 -14.00 1.09
C GLU A 148 -12.03 -13.03 0.15
N ARG A 149 -11.54 -11.90 0.68
CA ARG A 149 -10.76 -10.90 -0.06
C ARG A 149 -9.29 -11.03 0.30
N TYR A 150 -8.43 -11.10 -0.71
CA TYR A 150 -6.97 -11.16 -0.52
C TYR A 150 -6.26 -10.28 -1.53
N LEU A 151 -4.97 -10.03 -1.27
CA LEU A 151 -4.08 -9.32 -2.19
C LEU A 151 -3.16 -10.35 -2.84
N GLU A 152 -3.25 -10.48 -4.15
CA GLU A 152 -2.29 -11.23 -4.95
C GLU A 152 -1.05 -10.34 -5.16
N VAL A 153 0.11 -10.80 -4.70
CA VAL A 153 1.40 -10.12 -4.89
C VAL A 153 2.06 -10.63 -6.16
N ARG A 154 2.26 -9.77 -7.14
CA ARG A 154 2.93 -10.10 -8.40
C ARG A 154 4.31 -9.45 -8.46
N LEU A 155 5.33 -10.30 -8.56
CA LEU A 155 6.67 -9.85 -8.89
C LEU A 155 6.78 -9.78 -10.43
N PRO A 156 7.19 -8.64 -11.01
CA PRO A 156 7.52 -8.59 -12.42
C PRO A 156 8.83 -9.35 -12.62
N LEU A 157 8.73 -10.66 -12.85
CA LEU A 157 9.90 -11.53 -13.04
C LEU A 157 10.67 -11.18 -14.33
N LEU A 158 9.99 -10.58 -15.33
CA LEU A 158 10.57 -10.11 -16.57
C LEU A 158 9.86 -8.83 -17.05
N ARG A 159 10.63 -7.77 -17.31
CA ARG A 159 10.20 -6.62 -18.12
C ARG A 159 11.20 -6.46 -19.26
N GLY A 160 10.82 -6.90 -20.46
CA GLY A 160 11.58 -6.77 -21.69
C GLY A 160 10.69 -7.10 -22.89
N THR A 161 10.82 -6.34 -23.97
CA THR A 161 10.33 -6.76 -25.29
C THR A 161 11.21 -7.92 -25.76
N PHE A 162 10.62 -9.09 -25.92
CA PHE A 162 11.20 -10.18 -26.70
C PHE A 162 10.62 -10.10 -28.10
#